data_AF-A0A6P7HR64-F1
#
_entry.id   AF-A0A6P7HR64-F1
#
_cell.length_a   1.000
_cell.length_b   1.000
_cell.length_c   1.000
_cell.angle_alpha   90.00
_cell.angle_beta   90.00
_cell.angle_gamma   90.00
#
_symmetry.space_group_name_H-M   'P 1'
#
loop_
_entity.id
_entity.type
_entity.pdbx_description
1 polymer ?
#
loop_
_entity_poly.entity_id
_entity_poly.type
_entity_poly.pdbx_seq_one_letter_code
_entity_poly.pdbx_strand_id
1 'polypeptide(L)'
;MVKDEKESANRPDNTAFTQQRLPAWQPMLSAGIIIPGFVLIGLAFIGIGVVLFISSRSIQVLEMDYTGVEQKSACFKCSDPTVKDCICSLEFSIDSLFKGPVFMYYGLSNYFQNYRRYGVSKDYNQLYGDLTYFKTPSDTCAPYVYDKNKPIVPCGSIANSMFNDTFRLYQSVGTNGTKKQVPFDGKGIAWWTDYNIKYRNPSVVPLMDAFNGTTKPIFWSKTAYELDPTDPNNNGFINEDFLVWMRRAALPDFRKLYRRITAGDYAEGLPAGNYSLEISYNYPVLSFGGRKKVVFSNVSWMGGRNEFLGIAYLVIGALCVFMSIVMLIVYAKFKFPDDE
;
A
#
# COMPACT_ATOMS: atom_id res chain seq x y z
N MET A 1 2.46 35.10 -62.03
CA MET A 1 3.90 35.26 -62.32
C MET A 1 4.62 35.44 -60.99
N VAL A 2 5.20 34.37 -60.45
CA VAL A 2 6.14 34.48 -59.32
C VAL A 2 7.46 34.93 -59.94
N LYS A 3 8.01 36.05 -59.45
CA LYS A 3 9.29 36.59 -59.92
C LYS A 3 10.40 35.72 -59.32
N ASP A 4 11.14 34.98 -60.14
CA ASP A 4 12.34 34.28 -59.68
C ASP A 4 13.41 35.33 -59.31
N GLU A 5 13.54 35.60 -58.01
CA GLU A 5 14.61 36.43 -57.45
C GLU A 5 15.92 35.62 -57.36
N LYS A 6 17.03 36.20 -57.84
CA LYS A 6 18.37 35.61 -57.72
C LYS A 6 18.74 35.35 -56.26
N GLU A 7 19.15 34.12 -55.94
CA GLU A 7 19.73 33.74 -54.65
C GLU A 7 21.01 34.54 -54.37
N SER A 8 21.06 35.22 -53.21
CA SER A 8 22.23 35.94 -52.71
C SER A 8 22.90 35.10 -51.63
N ALA A 9 24.23 34.97 -51.67
CA ALA A 9 25.01 34.07 -50.81
C ALA A 9 24.83 34.32 -49.29
N ASN A 10 24.39 35.53 -48.90
CA ASN A 10 24.15 35.92 -47.50
C ASN A 10 22.66 36.14 -47.19
N ARG A 11 21.73 35.75 -48.08
CA ARG A 11 20.30 35.87 -47.83
C ARG A 11 19.89 34.76 -46.86
N PRO A 12 19.31 35.08 -45.68
CA PRO A 12 18.82 34.06 -44.77
C PRO A 12 17.71 33.24 -45.43
N ASP A 13 17.65 31.95 -45.11
CA ASP A 13 16.60 31.05 -45.55
C ASP A 13 15.21 31.64 -45.26
N ASN A 14 14.36 31.71 -46.28
CA ASN A 14 13.01 32.27 -46.18
C ASN A 14 11.97 31.18 -45.92
N THR A 15 12.22 30.30 -44.94
CA THR A 15 11.26 29.28 -44.50
C THR A 15 10.42 29.80 -43.34
N ALA A 16 9.21 29.26 -43.15
CA ALA A 16 8.33 29.64 -42.03
C ALA A 16 9.00 29.42 -40.65
N PHE A 17 9.89 28.43 -40.54
CA PHE A 17 10.66 28.16 -39.33
C PHE A 17 11.76 29.21 -39.10
N THR A 18 12.62 29.45 -40.09
CA THR A 18 13.76 30.39 -39.98
C THR A 18 13.32 31.84 -39.86
N GLN A 19 12.14 32.18 -40.38
CA GLN A 19 11.54 33.51 -40.28
C GLN A 19 10.57 33.68 -39.09
N GLN A 20 10.41 32.64 -38.26
CA GLN A 20 9.52 32.65 -37.08
C GLN A 20 8.05 32.97 -37.41
N ARG A 21 7.55 32.48 -38.55
CA ARG A 21 6.17 32.66 -39.02
C ARG A 21 5.40 31.34 -39.06
N LEU A 22 5.78 30.39 -38.21
CA LEU A 22 5.02 29.15 -38.08
C LEU A 22 3.58 29.47 -37.66
N PRO A 23 2.58 28.74 -38.21
CA PRO A 23 1.20 28.87 -37.74
C PRO A 23 1.17 28.47 -36.26
N ALA A 24 0.77 29.41 -35.41
CA ALA A 24 0.71 29.24 -33.97
C ALA A 24 -0.69 29.61 -33.46
N TRP A 25 -1.18 28.83 -32.49
CA TRP A 25 -2.35 29.20 -31.73
C TRP A 25 -1.94 30.14 -30.58
N GLN A 26 -2.52 31.34 -30.55
CA GLN A 26 -2.24 32.36 -29.54
C GLN A 26 -3.50 32.63 -28.71
N PRO A 27 -3.77 31.80 -27.68
CA PRO A 27 -4.96 32.00 -26.84
C PRO A 27 -4.85 33.30 -26.05
N MET A 28 -5.74 34.25 -26.34
CA MET A 28 -5.93 35.41 -25.48
C MET A 28 -6.90 35.04 -24.36
N LEU A 29 -6.37 34.91 -23.15
CA LEU A 29 -7.14 34.61 -21.95
C LEU A 29 -7.97 35.83 -21.54
N SER A 30 -9.15 35.97 -22.14
CA SER A 30 -10.10 37.04 -21.81
C SER A 30 -11.06 36.62 -20.70
N ALA A 31 -11.63 37.61 -20.00
CA ALA A 31 -12.60 37.37 -18.93
C ALA A 31 -13.81 36.54 -19.39
N GLY A 32 -14.25 36.72 -20.64
CA GLY A 32 -15.36 35.96 -21.24
C GLY A 32 -15.08 34.46 -21.42
N ILE A 33 -13.81 34.05 -21.43
CA ILE A 33 -13.40 32.65 -21.52
C ILE A 33 -13.06 32.10 -20.12
N ILE A 34 -12.29 32.86 -19.33
CA ILE A 34 -11.78 32.40 -18.04
C ILE A 34 -12.90 32.24 -17.02
N ILE A 35 -13.81 33.22 -16.89
CA ILE A 35 -14.84 33.20 -15.84
C ILE A 35 -15.77 31.98 -16.00
N PRO A 36 -16.36 31.69 -17.18
CA PRO A 36 -17.13 30.47 -17.36
C PRO A 36 -16.29 29.20 -17.16
N GLY A 37 -15.03 29.19 -17.60
CA GLY A 37 -14.12 28.08 -17.40
C GLY A 37 -13.91 27.73 -15.93
N PHE A 38 -13.66 28.73 -15.08
CA PHE A 38 -13.51 28.54 -13.63
C PHE A 38 -14.81 28.05 -12.96
N VAL A 39 -15.98 28.56 -13.39
CA VAL A 39 -17.27 28.06 -12.89
C VAL A 39 -17.47 26.59 -13.25
N LEU A 40 -17.24 26.22 -14.51
CA LEU A 40 -17.43 24.85 -15.00
C LEU A 40 -16.49 23.86 -14.30
N ILE A 41 -15.20 24.20 -14.20
CA ILE A 41 -14.21 23.38 -13.49
C ILE A 41 -14.58 23.28 -12.01
N GLY A 42 -14.98 24.38 -11.39
CA GLY A 42 -15.39 24.43 -9.98
C GLY A 42 -16.58 23.52 -9.68
N LEU A 43 -17.65 23.61 -10.47
CA LEU A 43 -18.84 22.75 -10.33
C LEU A 43 -18.53 21.27 -10.58
N ALA A 44 -17.69 20.97 -11.59
CA ALA A 44 -17.26 19.61 -11.86
C ALA A 44 -16.46 19.03 -10.69
N PHE A 45 -15.52 19.80 -10.13
CA PHE A 45 -14.72 19.38 -8.98
C PHE A 45 -15.55 19.20 -7.72
N ILE A 46 -16.55 20.06 -7.48
CA ILE A 46 -17.49 19.88 -6.38
C ILE A 46 -18.26 18.57 -6.56
N GLY A 47 -18.81 18.32 -7.76
CA GLY A 47 -19.55 17.09 -8.05
C GLY A 47 -18.71 15.83 -7.83
N ILE A 48 -17.49 15.80 -8.37
CA ILE A 48 -16.53 14.71 -8.14
C ILE A 48 -16.21 14.58 -6.65
N GLY A 49 -15.89 15.70 -5.98
CA GLY A 49 -15.54 15.74 -4.56
C GLY A 49 -16.64 15.14 -3.67
N VAL A 50 -17.91 15.45 -3.92
CA VAL A 50 -19.05 14.86 -3.20
C VAL A 50 -19.10 13.34 -3.39
N VAL A 51 -18.99 12.84 -4.63
CA VAL A 51 -19.00 11.40 -4.92
C VAL A 51 -17.86 10.68 -4.23
N LEU A 52 -16.64 11.24 -4.29
CA LEU A 52 -15.47 10.67 -3.64
C LEU A 52 -15.62 10.65 -2.11
N PHE A 53 -16.15 11.73 -1.53
CA PHE A 53 -16.34 11.84 -0.09
C PHE A 53 -17.37 10.84 0.45
N ILE A 54 -18.52 10.69 -0.23
CA ILE A 54 -19.55 9.72 0.15
C ILE A 54 -19.04 8.28 -0.02
N SER A 55 -18.36 7.98 -1.13
CA SER A 55 -17.76 6.67 -1.39
C SER A 55 -16.72 6.30 -0.32
N SER A 56 -15.97 7.28 0.19
CA SER A 56 -14.99 7.06 1.26
C SER A 56 -15.65 6.80 2.62
N ARG A 57 -16.75 7.50 2.93
CA ARG A 57 -17.48 7.35 4.21
C ARG A 57 -18.33 6.09 4.31
N SER A 58 -18.72 5.49 3.19
CA SER A 58 -19.44 4.21 3.18
C SER A 58 -18.56 3.01 3.57
N ILE A 59 -17.23 3.20 3.60
CA ILE A 59 -16.25 2.19 3.97
C ILE A 59 -16.25 1.99 5.49
N GLN A 60 -16.45 0.74 5.91
CA GLN A 60 -16.38 0.32 7.30
C GLN A 60 -14.92 -0.03 7.63
N VAL A 61 -14.42 0.48 8.76
CA VAL A 61 -13.07 0.20 9.25
C VAL A 61 -13.16 -0.10 10.74
N LEU A 62 -12.61 -1.24 11.15
CA LEU A 62 -12.40 -1.61 12.54
C LEU A 62 -10.89 -1.74 12.79
N GLU A 63 -10.35 -0.91 13.67
CA GLU A 63 -8.94 -0.90 14.03
C GLU A 63 -8.77 -1.20 15.52
N MET A 64 -7.88 -2.12 15.84
CA MET A 64 -7.58 -2.52 17.22
C MET A 64 -6.07 -2.56 17.43
N ASP A 65 -5.59 -1.87 18.47
CA ASP A 65 -4.21 -1.95 18.90
C ASP A 65 -4.02 -3.20 19.78
N TYR A 66 -3.02 -4.02 19.45
CA TYR A 66 -2.68 -5.21 20.23
C TYR A 66 -1.24 -5.17 20.76
N THR A 67 -0.61 -4.00 20.78
CA THR A 67 0.79 -3.83 21.17
C THR A 67 1.05 -4.29 22.61
N GLY A 68 0.08 -4.10 23.52
CA GLY A 68 0.24 -4.47 24.93
C GLY A 68 1.04 -3.46 25.76
N VAL A 69 0.78 -2.16 25.56
CA VAL A 69 1.49 -1.06 26.25
C VAL A 69 0.88 -0.80 27.62
N GLU A 70 -0.43 -0.83 27.71
CA GLU A 70 -1.18 -0.62 28.94
C GLU A 70 -1.31 -1.93 29.71
N GLN A 71 -1.16 -1.89 31.03
CA GLN A 71 -1.29 -3.07 31.90
C GLN A 71 -2.65 -3.77 31.79
N LYS A 72 -3.71 -3.02 31.42
CA LYS A 72 -5.06 -3.55 31.24
C LYS A 72 -5.28 -4.21 29.88
N SER A 73 -4.35 -4.06 28.94
CA SER A 73 -4.45 -4.66 27.60
C SER A 73 -4.31 -6.18 27.70
N ALA A 74 -5.15 -6.91 26.96
CA ALA A 74 -5.10 -8.38 26.90
C ALA A 74 -3.73 -8.93 26.46
N CYS A 75 -2.99 -8.17 25.64
CA CYS A 75 -1.68 -8.55 25.13
C CYS A 75 -0.50 -7.99 25.96
N PHE A 76 -0.74 -7.34 27.11
CA PHE A 76 0.33 -6.76 27.93
C PHE A 76 1.36 -7.80 28.37
N LYS A 77 0.92 -9.00 28.77
CA LYS A 77 1.84 -10.08 29.19
C LYS A 77 2.76 -10.55 28.05
N CYS A 78 2.31 -10.44 26.80
CA CYS A 78 3.08 -10.84 25.62
C CYS A 78 4.06 -9.76 25.15
N SER A 79 3.98 -8.54 25.70
CA SER A 79 4.89 -7.47 25.34
C SER A 79 6.23 -7.56 26.08
N ASP A 80 6.30 -8.39 27.12
CA ASP A 80 7.53 -8.73 27.83
C ASP A 80 8.41 -9.68 26.98
N PRO A 81 9.66 -9.30 26.65
CA PRO A 81 10.54 -10.11 25.82
C PRO A 81 10.98 -11.44 26.46
N THR A 82 10.73 -11.64 27.76
CA THR A 82 11.05 -12.89 28.47
C THR A 82 10.05 -14.01 28.16
N VAL A 83 8.82 -13.66 27.76
CA VAL A 83 7.76 -14.62 27.47
C VAL A 83 7.88 -15.07 26.01
N LYS A 84 8.31 -16.31 25.80
CA LYS A 84 8.35 -16.93 24.48
C LYS A 84 7.02 -17.59 24.14
N ASP A 85 6.70 -17.65 22.85
CA ASP A 85 5.50 -18.31 22.31
C ASP A 85 4.19 -17.81 22.95
N CYS A 86 4.11 -16.50 23.18
CA CYS A 86 2.96 -15.90 23.84
C CYS A 86 1.76 -15.78 22.88
N ILE A 87 0.58 -16.16 23.38
CA ILE A 87 -0.68 -16.02 22.67
C ILE A 87 -1.59 -15.09 23.49
N CYS A 88 -2.11 -14.04 22.86
CA CYS A 88 -3.15 -13.19 23.43
C CYS A 88 -4.41 -13.22 22.58
N SER A 89 -5.55 -12.91 23.19
CA SER A 89 -6.84 -12.84 22.49
C SER A 89 -7.46 -11.46 22.65
N LEU A 90 -7.90 -10.89 21.53
CA LEU A 90 -8.71 -9.67 21.50
C LEU A 90 -10.17 -10.03 21.26
N GLU A 91 -11.05 -9.55 22.11
CA GLU A 91 -12.50 -9.69 21.96
C GLU A 91 -13.10 -8.38 21.46
N PHE A 92 -13.99 -8.46 20.48
CA PHE A 92 -14.65 -7.29 19.91
C PHE A 92 -16.04 -7.67 19.36
N SER A 93 -16.94 -6.70 19.31
CA SER A 93 -18.27 -6.85 18.72
C SER A 93 -18.39 -6.06 17.42
N ILE A 94 -19.16 -6.60 16.50
CA ILE A 94 -19.58 -5.93 15.26
C ILE A 94 -21.09 -5.68 15.38
N ASP A 95 -21.51 -4.42 15.38
CA ASP A 95 -22.92 -4.05 15.64
C ASP A 95 -23.85 -4.29 14.45
N SER A 96 -23.31 -4.19 13.23
CA SER A 96 -24.05 -4.34 11.98
C SER A 96 -23.19 -5.06 10.95
N LEU A 97 -23.82 -5.68 9.95
CA LEU A 97 -23.10 -6.39 8.89
C LEU A 97 -21.93 -5.55 8.35
N PHE A 98 -20.72 -6.08 8.50
CA PHE A 98 -19.51 -5.51 7.94
C PHE A 98 -19.42 -5.96 6.48
N LYS A 99 -19.88 -5.12 5.56
CA LYS A 99 -20.11 -5.47 4.15
C LYS A 99 -18.82 -5.95 3.47
N GLY A 100 -18.90 -7.11 2.84
CA GLY A 100 -17.81 -7.71 2.09
C GLY A 100 -17.55 -7.06 0.72
N PRO A 101 -16.42 -7.37 0.07
CA PRO A 101 -15.34 -8.23 0.56
C PRO A 101 -14.56 -7.58 1.72
N VAL A 102 -14.27 -8.36 2.77
CA VAL A 102 -13.54 -7.87 3.95
C VAL A 102 -12.08 -8.26 3.86
N PHE A 103 -11.20 -7.30 4.13
CA PHE A 103 -9.76 -7.47 4.14
C PHE A 103 -9.23 -7.25 5.55
N MET A 104 -8.37 -8.15 5.98
CA MET A 104 -7.64 -8.03 7.24
C MET A 104 -6.21 -7.56 6.93
N TYR A 105 -5.80 -6.49 7.60
CA TYR A 105 -4.45 -5.96 7.54
C TYR A 105 -3.80 -6.02 8.91
N TYR A 106 -2.48 -6.22 8.94
CA TYR A 106 -1.68 -5.82 10.10
C TYR A 106 -1.08 -4.44 9.83
N GLY A 107 -1.09 -3.59 10.85
CA GLY A 107 -0.53 -2.26 10.86
C GLY A 107 0.70 -2.20 11.76
N LEU A 108 1.75 -1.55 11.27
CA LEU A 108 2.93 -1.20 12.06
C LEU A 108 3.07 0.32 12.06
N SER A 109 3.38 0.86 13.24
CA SER A 109 3.68 2.28 13.42
C SER A 109 5.11 2.48 13.86
N ASN A 110 5.66 3.66 13.53
CA ASN A 110 7.04 4.03 13.82
C ASN A 110 8.06 3.00 13.27
N TYR A 111 7.80 2.48 12.06
CA TYR A 111 8.63 1.49 11.39
C TYR A 111 9.09 1.98 10.01
N PHE A 112 10.37 2.38 9.90
CA PHE A 112 10.88 3.11 8.74
C PHE A 112 11.33 2.21 7.58
N GLN A 113 10.39 1.55 6.87
CA GLN A 113 10.70 0.79 5.64
C GLN A 113 11.27 1.65 4.50
N ASN A 114 11.06 2.97 4.57
CA ASN A 114 11.54 3.96 3.61
C ASN A 114 12.97 4.44 3.89
N TYR A 115 13.60 4.02 4.99
CA TYR A 115 14.99 4.35 5.28
C TYR A 115 15.92 3.78 4.19
N ARG A 116 16.81 4.62 3.63
CA ARG A 116 17.60 4.27 2.43
C ARG A 116 18.36 2.95 2.58
N ARG A 117 19.11 2.76 3.67
CA ARG A 117 19.91 1.52 3.88
C ARG A 117 19.03 0.29 4.02
N TYR A 118 17.91 0.40 4.75
CA TYR A 118 16.93 -0.68 4.84
C TYR A 118 16.38 -1.01 3.45
N GLY A 119 16.02 0.02 2.69
CA GLY A 119 15.33 -0.10 1.42
C GLY A 119 16.13 -0.72 0.27
N VAL A 120 17.45 -0.53 0.28
CA VAL A 120 18.37 -1.13 -0.71
C VAL A 120 18.89 -2.50 -0.28
N SER A 121 18.69 -2.89 0.99
CA SER A 121 19.26 -4.11 1.58
C SER A 121 18.49 -5.36 1.19
N LYS A 122 18.75 -5.84 -0.04
CA LYS A 122 18.26 -7.08 -0.66
C LYS A 122 19.05 -7.39 -1.95
N ASP A 123 18.90 -8.60 -2.44
CA ASP A 123 19.46 -9.06 -3.72
C ASP A 123 18.34 -9.49 -4.67
N TYR A 124 18.22 -8.80 -5.80
CA TYR A 124 17.16 -9.07 -6.78
C TYR A 124 17.36 -10.39 -7.52
N ASN A 125 18.60 -10.76 -7.83
CA ASN A 125 18.88 -11.98 -8.59
C ASN A 125 18.67 -13.22 -7.72
N GLN A 126 19.03 -13.11 -6.43
CA GLN A 126 18.70 -14.14 -5.45
C GLN A 126 17.18 -14.34 -5.35
N LEU A 127 16.41 -13.25 -5.22
CA LEU A 127 14.94 -13.30 -5.14
C LEU A 127 14.25 -13.73 -6.44
N TYR A 128 14.97 -13.69 -7.55
CA TYR A 128 14.56 -14.23 -8.85
C TYR A 128 14.95 -15.72 -9.02
N GLY A 129 15.57 -16.33 -8.01
CA GLY A 129 15.91 -17.76 -8.01
C GLY A 129 17.23 -18.10 -8.72
N ASP A 130 18.12 -17.12 -8.95
CA ASP A 130 19.44 -17.39 -9.52
C ASP A 130 20.39 -17.99 -8.46
N LEU A 131 20.75 -19.26 -8.66
CA LEU A 131 21.59 -20.04 -7.76
C LEU A 131 23.02 -19.51 -7.62
N THR A 132 23.51 -18.67 -8.55
CA THR A 132 24.83 -18.03 -8.39
C THR A 132 24.82 -17.07 -7.20
N TYR A 133 23.76 -16.29 -7.04
CA TYR A 133 23.57 -15.33 -5.95
C TYR A 133 23.14 -15.97 -4.62
N PHE A 134 22.86 -17.27 -4.61
CA PHE A 134 22.71 -18.03 -3.36
C PHE A 134 24.08 -18.30 -2.72
N LYS A 135 25.13 -18.46 -3.53
CA LYS A 135 26.50 -18.73 -3.05
C LYS A 135 27.27 -17.45 -2.77
N THR A 136 27.11 -16.46 -3.64
CA THR A 136 27.74 -15.14 -3.55
C THR A 136 26.68 -14.04 -3.64
N PRO A 137 25.97 -13.73 -2.54
CA PRO A 137 24.96 -12.68 -2.54
C PRO A 137 25.60 -11.30 -2.76
N SER A 138 24.83 -10.37 -3.30
CA SER A 138 25.28 -8.99 -3.54
C SER A 138 25.62 -8.24 -2.24
N ASP A 139 26.64 -7.37 -2.30
CA ASP A 139 27.03 -6.48 -1.20
C ASP A 139 25.91 -5.52 -0.77
N THR A 140 24.90 -5.30 -1.63
CA THR A 140 23.72 -4.50 -1.26
C THR A 140 22.98 -5.08 -0.07
N CYS A 141 23.06 -6.41 0.16
CA CYS A 141 22.44 -7.08 1.30
C CYS A 141 23.07 -6.77 2.67
N ALA A 142 24.14 -5.97 2.74
CA ALA A 142 24.78 -5.61 4.00
C ALA A 142 23.77 -5.03 5.03
N PRO A 143 23.90 -5.38 6.33
CA PRO A 143 24.90 -6.28 6.91
C PRO A 143 24.54 -7.78 6.83
N TYR A 144 23.35 -8.13 6.34
CA TYR A 144 22.81 -9.49 6.37
C TYR A 144 23.14 -10.27 5.09
N VAL A 145 24.43 -10.35 4.76
CA VAL A 145 24.94 -11.10 3.60
C VAL A 145 25.30 -12.54 4.02
N TYR A 146 25.98 -12.68 5.16
CA TYR A 146 26.49 -13.95 5.68
C TYR A 146 26.15 -14.10 7.16
N ASP A 147 25.91 -15.33 7.61
CA ASP A 147 25.89 -15.74 9.02
C ASP A 147 26.88 -16.89 9.22
N LYS A 148 27.85 -16.72 10.12
CA LYS A 148 28.93 -17.70 10.39
C LYS A 148 29.59 -18.26 9.12
N ASN A 149 29.93 -17.38 8.17
CA ASN A 149 30.52 -17.68 6.87
C ASN A 149 29.62 -18.47 5.89
N LYS A 150 28.32 -18.62 6.18
CA LYS A 150 27.33 -19.17 5.24
C LYS A 150 26.48 -18.04 4.64
N PRO A 151 26.25 -18.02 3.32
CA PRO A 151 25.42 -17.00 2.69
C PRO A 151 23.98 -17.11 3.19
N ILE A 152 23.39 -15.97 3.53
CA ILE A 152 22.00 -15.88 3.97
C ILE A 152 21.08 -15.88 2.74
N VAL A 153 20.03 -16.69 2.77
CA VAL A 153 19.02 -16.75 1.72
C VAL A 153 17.61 -16.79 2.35
N PRO A 154 16.75 -15.78 2.12
CA PRO A 154 17.00 -14.53 1.40
C PRO A 154 17.84 -13.51 2.20
N CYS A 155 18.84 -12.88 1.59
CA CYS A 155 19.69 -11.89 2.24
C CYS A 155 19.03 -10.51 2.38
N GLY A 156 19.57 -9.70 3.29
CA GLY A 156 19.21 -8.30 3.44
C GLY A 156 18.22 -7.97 4.56
N SER A 157 18.20 -6.70 4.94
CA SER A 157 17.48 -6.18 6.11
C SER A 157 15.96 -6.31 5.96
N ILE A 158 15.46 -6.17 4.73
CA ILE A 158 14.02 -6.28 4.46
C ILE A 158 13.55 -7.69 4.76
N ALA A 159 14.20 -8.69 4.16
CA ALA A 159 13.80 -10.08 4.36
C ALA A 159 14.02 -10.52 5.81
N ASN A 160 15.18 -10.20 6.40
CA ASN A 160 15.51 -10.59 7.77
C ASN A 160 14.51 -10.10 8.82
N SER A 161 13.87 -8.95 8.61
CA SER A 161 12.91 -8.37 9.54
C SER A 161 11.44 -8.70 9.23
N MET A 162 11.18 -9.76 8.48
CA MET A 162 9.83 -10.22 8.12
C MET A 162 8.89 -10.32 9.32
N PHE A 163 7.71 -9.75 9.17
CA PHE A 163 6.64 -9.83 10.15
C PHE A 163 6.20 -11.29 10.37
N ASN A 164 6.09 -11.72 11.63
CA ASN A 164 5.90 -13.13 11.99
C ASN A 164 4.85 -13.37 13.09
N ASP A 165 4.01 -12.38 13.42
CA ASP A 165 2.80 -12.67 14.21
C ASP A 165 1.82 -13.46 13.35
N THR A 166 1.06 -14.35 13.98
CA THR A 166 0.01 -15.13 13.31
C THR A 166 -1.34 -14.89 13.95
N PHE A 167 -2.38 -14.95 13.13
CA PHE A 167 -3.73 -14.58 13.53
C PHE A 167 -4.73 -15.69 13.24
N ARG A 168 -5.66 -15.91 14.16
CA ARG A 168 -6.84 -16.77 13.97
C ARG A 168 -8.08 -16.03 14.45
N LEU A 169 -9.07 -15.88 13.58
CA LEU A 169 -10.32 -15.19 13.89
C LEU A 169 -11.43 -16.21 14.15
N TYR A 170 -12.17 -16.00 15.23
CA TYR A 170 -13.32 -16.80 15.60
C TYR A 170 -14.55 -15.91 15.79
N GLN A 171 -15.69 -16.39 15.30
CA GLN A 171 -17.01 -15.85 15.59
C GLN A 171 -17.66 -16.65 16.72
N SER A 172 -18.28 -15.97 17.67
CA SER A 172 -19.09 -16.62 18.71
C SER A 172 -20.50 -16.89 18.17
N VAL A 173 -20.92 -18.17 18.15
CA VAL A 173 -22.19 -18.61 17.55
C VAL A 173 -23.03 -19.37 18.59
N GLY A 174 -24.31 -19.00 18.70
CA GLY A 174 -25.32 -19.63 19.56
C GLY A 174 -25.33 -19.10 21.00
N THR A 175 -26.34 -19.49 21.78
CA THR A 175 -26.53 -19.10 23.20
C THR A 175 -25.44 -19.64 24.13
N ASN A 176 -24.72 -20.67 23.72
CA ASN A 176 -23.63 -21.28 24.49
C ASN A 176 -22.23 -20.72 24.16
N GLY A 177 -22.11 -19.75 23.25
CA GLY A 177 -20.83 -19.10 22.94
C GLY A 177 -19.82 -19.96 22.17
N THR A 178 -20.28 -20.92 21.36
CA THR A 178 -19.41 -21.80 20.56
C THR A 178 -18.54 -20.99 19.59
N LYS A 179 -17.22 -21.21 19.58
CA LYS A 179 -16.29 -20.51 18.68
C LYS A 179 -16.24 -21.20 17.32
N LYS A 180 -16.73 -20.51 16.28
CA LYS A 180 -16.62 -20.91 14.88
C LYS A 180 -15.45 -20.18 14.23
N GLN A 181 -14.50 -20.90 13.63
CA GLN A 181 -13.36 -20.28 12.97
C GLN A 181 -13.79 -19.59 11.66
N VAL A 182 -13.38 -18.33 11.49
CA VAL A 182 -13.55 -17.60 10.24
C VAL A 182 -12.43 -18.01 9.28
N PRO A 183 -12.74 -18.53 8.08
CA PRO A 183 -11.73 -18.95 7.11
C PRO A 183 -10.99 -17.72 6.58
N PHE A 184 -9.66 -17.77 6.68
CA PHE A 184 -8.77 -16.78 6.09
C PHE A 184 -8.26 -17.27 4.75
N ASP A 185 -8.48 -16.47 3.71
CA ASP A 185 -7.91 -16.69 2.39
C ASP A 185 -6.59 -15.92 2.26
N GLY A 186 -5.50 -16.67 2.07
CA GLY A 186 -4.15 -16.14 1.84
C GLY A 186 -3.79 -15.97 0.36
N LYS A 187 -4.69 -16.32 -0.58
CA LYS A 187 -4.43 -16.26 -2.01
C LYS A 187 -4.85 -14.91 -2.60
N GLY A 188 -4.03 -14.40 -3.52
CA GLY A 188 -4.28 -13.13 -4.19
C GLY A 188 -4.19 -11.91 -3.26
N ILE A 189 -3.35 -11.98 -2.21
CA ILE A 189 -2.98 -10.85 -1.37
C ILE A 189 -1.75 -10.10 -1.93
N ALA A 190 -0.90 -10.78 -2.70
CA ALA A 190 0.22 -10.18 -3.40
C ALA A 190 -0.18 -9.62 -4.78
N TRP A 191 0.62 -8.68 -5.29
CA TRP A 191 0.41 -8.16 -6.65
C TRP A 191 0.76 -9.23 -7.69
N TRP A 192 -0.04 -9.33 -8.75
CA TRP A 192 0.18 -10.30 -9.83
C TRP A 192 1.59 -10.23 -10.43
N THR A 193 2.16 -9.03 -10.59
CA THR A 193 3.53 -8.86 -11.10
C THR A 193 4.60 -9.28 -10.11
N ASP A 194 4.36 -9.11 -8.80
CA ASP A 194 5.30 -9.61 -7.79
C ASP A 194 5.29 -11.15 -7.81
N TYR A 195 4.11 -11.77 -7.84
CA TYR A 195 3.96 -13.23 -7.80
C TYR A 195 4.40 -13.94 -9.10
N ASN A 196 4.03 -13.43 -10.29
CA ASN A 196 4.25 -14.15 -11.56
C ASN A 196 5.52 -13.75 -12.31
N ILE A 197 6.05 -12.54 -12.08
CA ILE A 197 7.16 -12.00 -12.88
C ILE A 197 8.40 -11.80 -12.02
N LYS A 198 8.29 -11.03 -10.95
CA LYS A 198 9.45 -10.44 -10.26
C LYS A 198 10.17 -11.40 -9.32
N TYR A 199 9.44 -12.24 -8.60
CA TYR A 199 10.00 -13.22 -7.67
C TYR A 199 9.79 -14.62 -8.22
N ARG A 200 10.79 -15.50 -8.04
CA ARG A 200 10.72 -16.88 -8.54
C ARG A 200 11.50 -17.80 -7.64
N ASN A 201 11.00 -19.03 -7.49
CA ASN A 201 11.79 -20.10 -6.92
C ASN A 201 12.78 -20.63 -7.97
N PRO A 202 13.96 -21.13 -7.53
CA PRO A 202 14.88 -21.85 -8.41
C PRO A 202 14.21 -23.13 -8.95
N SER A 203 14.65 -23.58 -10.13
CA SER A 203 14.09 -24.76 -10.82
C SER A 203 14.47 -26.12 -10.19
N VAL A 204 15.15 -26.14 -9.04
CA VAL A 204 15.62 -27.37 -8.38
C VAL A 204 14.49 -28.01 -7.58
N VAL A 205 14.35 -29.33 -7.70
CA VAL A 205 13.31 -30.12 -7.03
C VAL A 205 13.96 -31.30 -6.29
N PRO A 206 13.70 -31.50 -4.99
CA PRO A 206 12.90 -30.67 -4.09
C PRO A 206 13.51 -29.28 -3.84
N LEU A 207 12.67 -28.27 -3.56
CA LEU A 207 13.09 -26.87 -3.38
C LEU A 207 14.19 -26.72 -2.32
N MET A 208 14.16 -27.53 -1.26
CA MET A 208 15.16 -27.55 -0.19
C MET A 208 16.59 -27.71 -0.72
N ASP A 209 16.80 -28.51 -1.78
CA ASP A 209 18.14 -28.80 -2.31
C ASP A 209 18.80 -27.56 -2.92
N ALA A 210 18.01 -26.58 -3.37
CA ALA A 210 18.51 -25.30 -3.85
C ALA A 210 19.22 -24.49 -2.76
N PHE A 211 18.88 -24.72 -1.49
CA PHE A 211 19.37 -23.98 -0.35
C PHE A 211 20.57 -24.68 0.34
N ASN A 212 21.09 -25.76 -0.25
CA ASN A 212 22.24 -26.46 0.30
C ASN A 212 23.48 -25.55 0.40
N GLY A 213 24.09 -25.52 1.58
CA GLY A 213 25.23 -24.64 1.88
C GLY A 213 24.85 -23.19 2.23
N THR A 214 23.55 -22.87 2.26
CA THR A 214 23.05 -21.56 2.68
C THR A 214 22.51 -21.59 4.11
N THR A 215 22.09 -20.46 4.63
CA THR A 215 21.40 -20.36 5.93
C THR A 215 20.22 -19.40 5.84
N LYS A 216 19.22 -19.62 6.70
CA LYS A 216 18.07 -18.71 6.80
C LYS A 216 18.47 -17.35 7.38
N PRO A 217 17.64 -16.32 7.21
CA PRO A 217 17.85 -15.05 7.91
C PRO A 217 17.85 -15.24 9.43
N ILE A 218 18.61 -14.37 10.11
CA ILE A 218 18.92 -14.48 11.53
C ILE A 218 17.66 -14.50 12.40
N PHE A 219 16.67 -13.66 12.08
CA PHE A 219 15.43 -13.55 12.87
C PHE A 219 14.29 -14.43 12.36
N TRP A 220 14.52 -15.26 11.35
CA TRP A 220 13.50 -16.19 10.88
C TRP A 220 13.45 -17.42 11.78
N SER A 221 12.25 -17.90 12.09
CA SER A 221 12.07 -19.19 12.78
C SER A 221 12.23 -20.35 11.81
N LYS A 222 11.64 -20.22 10.61
CA LYS A 222 11.63 -21.23 9.53
C LYS A 222 12.51 -20.79 8.36
N THR A 223 12.91 -21.73 7.51
CA THR A 223 13.59 -21.42 6.24
C THR A 223 12.60 -20.97 5.16
N ALA A 224 13.08 -20.42 4.04
CA ALA A 224 12.21 -19.95 2.95
C ALA A 224 11.36 -21.05 2.33
N TYR A 225 11.90 -22.26 2.20
CA TYR A 225 11.19 -23.42 1.65
C TYR A 225 10.26 -24.11 2.67
N GLU A 226 10.14 -23.58 3.88
CA GLU A 226 9.24 -24.05 4.95
C GLU A 226 8.18 -23.00 5.33
N LEU A 227 8.06 -21.92 4.56
CA LEU A 227 7.07 -20.87 4.80
C LEU A 227 5.64 -21.41 4.67
N ASP A 228 5.40 -22.22 3.65
CA ASP A 228 4.14 -22.95 3.45
C ASP A 228 4.39 -24.34 2.86
N PRO A 229 4.62 -25.38 3.68
CA PRO A 229 4.83 -26.73 3.18
C PRO A 229 3.55 -27.38 2.62
N THR A 230 2.37 -26.77 2.84
CA THR A 230 1.08 -27.35 2.45
C THR A 230 0.67 -26.98 1.03
N ASP A 231 1.04 -25.78 0.56
CA ASP A 231 0.78 -25.32 -0.80
C ASP A 231 2.09 -24.98 -1.52
N PRO A 232 2.58 -25.84 -2.45
CA PRO A 232 3.79 -25.57 -3.23
C PRO A 232 3.74 -24.26 -4.03
N ASN A 233 2.55 -23.78 -4.40
CA ASN A 233 2.38 -22.53 -5.11
C ASN A 233 2.51 -21.30 -4.20
N ASN A 234 2.50 -21.48 -2.88
CA ASN A 234 2.63 -20.42 -1.89
C ASN A 234 3.88 -20.58 -1.01
N ASN A 235 4.94 -21.22 -1.53
CA ASN A 235 6.15 -21.53 -0.76
C ASN A 235 7.42 -20.92 -1.37
N GLY A 236 8.49 -20.77 -0.58
CA GLY A 236 9.72 -20.15 -1.05
C GLY A 236 9.57 -18.64 -1.26
N PHE A 237 10.19 -18.11 -2.32
CA PHE A 237 10.15 -16.68 -2.64
C PHE A 237 8.84 -16.19 -3.26
N ILE A 238 7.95 -17.11 -3.65
CA ILE A 238 6.60 -16.79 -4.16
C ILE A 238 5.53 -16.84 -3.06
N ASN A 239 5.91 -17.14 -1.81
CA ASN A 239 5.00 -17.06 -0.68
C ASN A 239 4.37 -15.67 -0.57
N GLU A 240 3.05 -15.58 -0.59
CA GLU A 240 2.37 -14.29 -0.73
C GLU A 240 2.57 -13.38 0.49
N ASP A 241 2.68 -13.91 1.71
CA ASP A 241 3.01 -13.13 2.91
C ASP A 241 4.41 -12.50 2.81
N PHE A 242 5.38 -13.27 2.33
CA PHE A 242 6.72 -12.79 2.05
C PHE A 242 6.70 -11.69 0.98
N LEU A 243 5.96 -11.87 -0.13
CA LEU A 243 5.84 -10.87 -1.20
C LEU A 243 5.22 -9.56 -0.69
N VAL A 244 4.14 -9.64 0.09
CA VAL A 244 3.52 -8.47 0.71
C VAL A 244 4.50 -7.75 1.64
N TRP A 245 5.30 -8.48 2.42
CA TRP A 245 6.33 -7.89 3.27
C TRP A 245 7.41 -7.17 2.46
N MET A 246 7.97 -7.83 1.45
CA MET A 246 9.07 -7.33 0.62
C MET A 246 8.72 -6.06 -0.18
N ARG A 247 7.43 -5.80 -0.41
CA ARG A 247 6.95 -4.52 -0.94
C ARG A 247 7.00 -3.44 0.13
N ARG A 248 8.03 -2.61 0.09
CA ARG A 248 8.26 -1.53 1.07
C ARG A 248 7.12 -0.53 1.14
N ALA A 249 6.76 -0.12 2.34
CA ALA A 249 5.90 1.04 2.58
C ALA A 249 6.66 2.36 2.38
N ALA A 250 5.93 3.40 1.96
CA ALA A 250 6.49 4.74 1.76
C ALA A 250 6.56 5.57 3.06
N LEU A 251 5.72 5.25 4.04
CA LEU A 251 5.58 5.95 5.31
C LEU A 251 5.94 5.03 6.49
N PRO A 252 6.33 5.59 7.65
CA PRO A 252 6.67 4.81 8.84
C PRO A 252 5.45 4.12 9.49
N ASP A 253 4.27 4.70 9.28
CA ASP A 253 2.99 4.11 9.66
C ASP A 253 2.37 3.52 8.41
N PHE A 254 2.19 2.20 8.42
CA PHE A 254 1.66 1.50 7.26
C PHE A 254 0.85 0.28 7.68
N ARG A 255 0.04 -0.20 6.75
CA ARG A 255 -0.67 -1.47 6.86
C ARG A 255 -0.34 -2.36 5.67
N LYS A 256 -0.30 -3.66 5.91
CA LYS A 256 -0.03 -4.69 4.91
C LYS A 256 -1.17 -5.70 4.93
N LEU A 257 -1.60 -6.12 3.74
CA LEU A 257 -2.69 -7.06 3.60
C LEU A 257 -2.25 -8.41 4.16
N TYR A 258 -3.01 -8.94 5.11
CA TYR A 258 -2.75 -10.26 5.68
C TYR A 258 -3.65 -11.27 4.98
N ARG A 259 -4.96 -11.14 5.10
CA ARG A 259 -5.92 -12.14 4.60
C ARG A 259 -7.17 -11.50 4.03
N ARG A 260 -7.81 -12.23 3.13
CA ARG A 260 -9.14 -11.92 2.59
C ARG A 260 -10.17 -12.79 3.29
N ILE A 261 -11.35 -12.25 3.53
CA ILE A 261 -12.48 -12.97 4.12
C ILE A 261 -13.62 -12.90 3.12
N THR A 262 -13.71 -13.93 2.28
CA THR A 262 -14.69 -14.01 1.18
C THR A 262 -15.26 -15.41 1.00
N ALA A 263 -14.98 -16.33 1.92
CA ALA A 263 -15.33 -17.75 1.79
C ALA A 263 -16.47 -18.16 2.73
N GLY A 264 -17.27 -19.15 2.29
CA GLY A 264 -18.35 -19.74 3.08
C GLY A 264 -19.39 -18.73 3.52
N ASP A 265 -19.81 -18.83 4.79
CA ASP A 265 -20.84 -17.96 5.38
C ASP A 265 -20.42 -16.48 5.51
N TYR A 266 -19.19 -16.14 5.13
CA TYR A 266 -18.63 -14.79 5.18
C TYR A 266 -18.43 -14.18 3.79
N ALA A 267 -19.01 -14.78 2.74
CA ALA A 267 -18.91 -14.27 1.37
C ALA A 267 -19.47 -12.85 1.22
N GLU A 268 -20.58 -12.54 1.90
CA GLU A 268 -21.21 -11.21 1.90
C GLU A 268 -20.59 -10.25 2.93
N GLY A 269 -19.67 -10.73 3.78
CA GLY A 269 -19.03 -9.96 4.83
C GLY A 269 -19.05 -10.62 6.20
N LEU A 270 -18.68 -9.87 7.24
CA LEU A 270 -18.74 -10.34 8.63
C LEU A 270 -20.09 -9.94 9.24
N PRO A 271 -20.97 -10.90 9.58
CA PRO A 271 -22.24 -10.59 10.23
C PRO A 271 -22.06 -9.92 11.60
N ALA A 272 -23.12 -9.26 12.08
CA ALA A 272 -23.11 -8.69 13.42
C ALA A 272 -22.94 -9.80 14.47
N GLY A 273 -22.17 -9.52 15.53
CA GLY A 273 -21.92 -10.46 16.62
C GLY A 273 -20.57 -10.27 17.29
N ASN A 274 -20.27 -11.15 18.24
CA ASN A 274 -19.03 -11.14 19.00
C ASN A 274 -17.96 -12.00 18.33
N TYR A 275 -16.77 -11.44 18.23
CA TYR A 275 -15.60 -12.07 17.63
C TYR A 275 -14.46 -12.11 18.63
N SER A 276 -13.62 -13.13 18.51
CA SER A 276 -12.35 -13.21 19.23
C SER A 276 -11.23 -13.46 18.23
N LEU A 277 -10.19 -12.63 18.28
CA LEU A 277 -8.98 -12.76 17.48
C LEU A 277 -7.85 -13.29 18.37
N GLU A 278 -7.38 -14.49 18.07
CA GLU A 278 -6.20 -15.09 18.71
C GLU A 278 -4.95 -14.67 17.94
N ILE A 279 -3.94 -14.18 18.67
CA ILE A 279 -2.72 -13.61 18.14
C ILE A 279 -1.54 -14.33 18.76
N SER A 280 -0.73 -15.01 17.95
CA SER A 280 0.60 -15.45 18.34
C SER A 280 1.55 -14.27 18.22
N TYR A 281 2.02 -13.78 19.36
CA TYR A 281 2.79 -12.54 19.49
C TYR A 281 4.29 -12.85 19.44
N ASN A 282 4.90 -12.70 18.27
CA ASN A 282 6.30 -13.02 17.98
C ASN A 282 7.13 -11.81 17.54
N TYR A 283 6.49 -10.72 17.09
CA TYR A 283 7.14 -9.56 16.50
C TYR A 283 7.28 -8.42 17.52
N PRO A 284 8.49 -8.16 18.06
CA PRO A 284 8.70 -7.13 19.08
C PRO A 284 8.75 -5.74 18.43
N VAL A 285 8.00 -4.79 18.99
CA VAL A 285 8.00 -3.39 18.50
C VAL A 285 8.31 -2.36 19.58
N LEU A 286 8.21 -2.72 20.86
CA LEU A 286 8.36 -1.77 21.97
C LEU A 286 9.77 -1.18 22.07
N SER A 287 10.80 -1.94 21.69
CA SER A 287 12.20 -1.53 21.76
C SER A 287 12.53 -0.28 20.95
N PHE A 288 11.76 0.00 19.90
CA PHE A 288 11.89 1.21 19.07
C PHE A 288 10.66 2.12 19.16
N GLY A 289 9.79 1.92 20.15
CA GLY A 289 8.57 2.72 20.34
C GLY A 289 7.53 2.51 19.24
N GLY A 290 7.50 1.34 18.61
CA GLY A 290 6.48 0.97 17.63
C GLY A 290 5.14 0.59 18.24
N ARG A 291 4.14 0.52 17.38
CA ARG A 291 2.80 -0.01 17.68
C ARG A 291 2.40 -1.06 16.66
N LYS A 292 1.59 -2.01 17.08
CA LYS A 292 0.98 -3.04 16.25
C LYS A 292 -0.52 -2.94 16.30
N LYS A 293 -1.15 -2.96 15.13
CA LYS A 293 -2.59 -2.86 14.99
C LYS A 293 -3.11 -3.93 14.06
N VAL A 294 -4.34 -4.38 14.29
CA VAL A 294 -5.10 -5.16 13.31
C VAL A 294 -6.19 -4.27 12.77
N VAL A 295 -6.37 -4.28 11.45
CA VAL A 295 -7.37 -3.47 10.76
C VAL A 295 -8.22 -4.39 9.90
N PHE A 296 -9.52 -4.43 10.15
CA PHE A 296 -10.50 -4.96 9.22
C PHE A 296 -11.10 -3.81 8.43
N SER A 297 -11.10 -3.91 7.11
CA SER A 297 -11.64 -2.88 6.22
C SER A 297 -12.27 -3.53 5.00
N ASN A 298 -13.37 -2.97 4.53
CA ASN A 298 -13.78 -3.19 3.15
C ASN A 298 -13.09 -2.14 2.26
N VAL A 299 -13.24 -2.28 0.95
CA VAL A 299 -12.66 -1.36 -0.03
C VAL A 299 -13.74 -0.93 -1.01
N SER A 300 -13.63 0.30 -1.49
CA SER A 300 -14.35 0.77 -2.66
C SER A 300 -13.46 0.65 -3.91
N TRP A 301 -13.98 1.04 -5.06
CA TRP A 301 -13.22 1.13 -6.31
C TRP A 301 -12.00 2.06 -6.22
N MET A 302 -11.98 2.98 -5.25
CA MET A 302 -10.88 3.91 -5.00
C MET A 302 -9.92 3.42 -3.89
N GLY A 303 -10.16 2.23 -3.34
CA GLY A 303 -9.37 1.64 -2.26
C GLY A 303 -10.03 1.80 -0.88
N GLY A 304 -9.21 1.99 0.15
CA GLY A 304 -9.69 2.08 1.53
C GLY A 304 -10.22 3.47 1.91
N ARG A 305 -10.73 3.59 3.15
CA ARG A 305 -11.23 4.85 3.69
C ARG A 305 -10.15 5.93 3.70
N ASN A 306 -10.38 6.99 2.95
CA ASN A 306 -9.55 8.20 2.93
C ASN A 306 -10.39 9.39 2.44
N GLU A 307 -10.70 10.33 3.34
CA GLU A 307 -11.58 11.47 3.03
C GLU A 307 -10.81 12.62 2.35
N PHE A 308 -9.47 12.60 2.37
CA PHE A 308 -8.61 13.68 1.90
C PHE A 308 -8.89 14.06 0.44
N LEU A 309 -8.95 13.08 -0.47
CA LEU A 309 -9.12 13.38 -1.89
C LEU A 309 -10.48 14.06 -2.14
N GLY A 310 -11.55 13.56 -1.53
CA GLY A 310 -12.87 14.20 -1.62
C GLY A 310 -12.86 15.64 -1.08
N ILE A 311 -12.27 15.85 0.09
CA ILE A 311 -12.12 17.20 0.69
C ILE A 311 -11.30 18.13 -0.21
N ALA A 312 -10.18 17.65 -0.78
CA ALA A 312 -9.34 18.45 -1.66
C ALA A 312 -10.09 18.92 -2.92
N TYR A 313 -10.86 18.03 -3.56
CA TYR A 313 -11.71 18.40 -4.69
C TYR A 313 -12.80 19.41 -4.32
N LEU A 314 -13.44 19.25 -3.15
CA LEU A 314 -14.44 20.20 -2.65
C LEU A 314 -13.84 21.58 -2.38
N VAL A 315 -12.68 21.65 -1.72
CA VAL A 315 -12.00 22.90 -1.39
C VAL A 315 -11.54 23.60 -2.66
N ILE A 316 -10.85 22.90 -3.57
CA ILE A 316 -10.38 23.50 -4.83
C ILE A 316 -11.56 23.93 -5.69
N GLY A 317 -12.61 23.11 -5.78
CA GLY A 317 -13.82 23.44 -6.51
C GLY A 317 -14.52 24.68 -5.97
N ALA A 318 -14.65 24.80 -4.64
CA ALA A 318 -15.20 25.99 -3.99
C ALA A 318 -14.34 27.24 -4.22
N LEU A 319 -13.01 27.10 -4.15
CA LEU A 319 -12.08 28.19 -4.47
C LEU A 319 -12.20 28.63 -5.93
N CYS A 320 -12.39 27.72 -6.88
CA CYS A 320 -12.61 28.07 -8.29
C CYS A 320 -13.89 28.88 -8.49
N VAL A 321 -15.00 28.49 -7.85
CA VAL A 321 -16.27 29.23 -7.92
C VAL A 321 -16.16 30.58 -7.20
N PHE A 322 -15.49 30.64 -6.05
CA PHE A 322 -15.25 31.90 -5.35
C PHE A 322 -14.42 32.86 -6.20
N MET A 323 -13.32 32.38 -6.80
CA MET A 323 -12.46 33.18 -7.67
C MET A 323 -13.19 33.65 -8.93
N SER A 324 -14.11 32.87 -9.50
CA SER A 324 -14.90 33.30 -10.65
C SER A 324 -15.85 34.45 -10.29
N ILE A 325 -16.44 34.45 -9.09
CA ILE A 325 -17.26 35.55 -8.58
C ILE A 325 -16.41 36.81 -8.42
N VAL A 326 -15.21 36.70 -7.83
CA VAL A 326 -14.28 37.83 -7.68
C VAL A 326 -13.88 38.39 -9.04
N MET A 327 -13.50 37.54 -10.00
CA MET A 327 -13.17 37.96 -11.37
C MET A 327 -14.36 38.62 -12.07
N LEU A 328 -15.59 38.15 -11.84
CA LEU A 328 -16.80 38.74 -12.40
C LEU A 328 -17.06 40.14 -11.83
N ILE A 329 -16.90 40.35 -10.52
CA ILE A 329 -17.01 41.66 -9.87
C ILE A 329 -15.97 42.64 -10.45
N VAL A 330 -14.71 42.20 -10.55
CA VAL A 330 -13.63 43.02 -11.12
C VAL A 330 -13.91 43.36 -12.59
N TYR A 331 -14.34 42.37 -13.37
CA TYR A 331 -14.70 42.58 -14.77
C TYR A 331 -15.85 43.57 -14.94
N ALA A 332 -16.90 43.46 -14.12
CA ALA A 332 -18.03 44.37 -14.12
C ALA A 332 -17.58 45.81 -13.81
N LYS A 333 -16.73 45.99 -12.79
CA LYS A 333 -16.19 47.30 -12.40
C LYS A 333 -15.40 47.98 -13.53
N PHE A 334 -14.57 47.23 -14.26
CA PHE A 334 -13.76 47.81 -15.33
C PHE A 334 -14.51 47.97 -16.67
N LYS A 335 -15.59 47.21 -16.88
CA LYS A 335 -16.39 47.29 -18.11
C LYS A 335 -17.48 48.35 -18.03
N PHE A 336 -18.05 48.55 -16.86
CA PHE A 336 -19.03 49.58 -16.56
C PHE A 336 -18.42 50.52 -15.50
N PRO A 337 -17.44 51.37 -15.87
CA PRO A 337 -17.04 52.45 -14.98
C PRO A 337 -18.29 53.28 -14.69
N ASP A 338 -18.50 53.63 -13.42
CA ASP A 338 -19.53 54.60 -13.06
C ASP A 338 -19.24 55.88 -13.86
N ASP A 339 -20.19 56.28 -14.72
CA ASP A 339 -20.14 57.58 -15.40
C ASP A 339 -20.28 58.66 -14.31
N GLU A 340 -19.15 59.22 -13.83
CA GLU A 340 -19.12 60.50 -13.12
C GLU A 340 -19.16 61.68 -14.08
#